data_AF-A0A800FAQ1-F1
#
_entry.id   AF-A0A800FAQ1-F1
#
_cell.length_a   1.000
_cell.length_b   1.000
_cell.length_c   1.000
_cell.angle_alpha   90.00
_cell.angle_beta   90.00
_cell.angle_gamma   90.00
#
_symmetry.space_group_name_H-M   'P 1'
#
loop_
_entity.id
_entity.type
_entity.pdbx_description
1 polymer ?
#
loop_
_entity_poly.entity_id
_entity_poly.type
_entity_poly.pdbx_seq_one_letter_code
_entity_poly.pdbx_strand_id
1 'polypeptide(L)'
;MPSNPPEDGSAGGHTGNWRAIGGCETGPAVPKPGDPDIVYSNCKGRFGRYSERTGQEKQYYVGFVNLYGVNPAELPYRFQRVVPIEVSPNDPNTVYHGSQFVHKTTDEGVTWQRISPDLTAFRPERQVVSGEPITRDITGEEHYSVLYAIEESPVQAGVIWAGANDGPVHVTRDGGQNWTDVTPPDMPGEGRIQTIEASPHAAGKAYFAGYRTLLGDFTPFIYKTENFGESWTLLTPGDNGIPSDYPTRAVREDPVREGLLYAGTEFGMFVSMDDGASWDSFQLNLPVTPITDIKIHQGDLVLATMGRAFWIMDDVSPLRQFREATGAGGPHLLQPSDAYRRRGGGRGGFGGGSPDQPQYSPNGAVFDYMLTTDASSLQLEILDVSGEVVRTFQASGAGTSTQTGQEMRGQFARTSGQARMGNGRGIHRFRWDLSVRGPNGRGGPTVVPGSYQARLTVDGQSQTRSFELMIDPRVAADGVTQEDLQAQFDLGLEILAAIADASETIEKLGGAMARVAEGSSVEDQLEEIQTALVTDRSISSYPQPMLADQISYLYGNTQRADQKPAADMYERLEVLVTELEQHKQRLERLMRTITDG
;
A
#
# COMPACT_ATOMS: atom_id res chain seq x y z
N MET A 1 6.76 -1.31 4.75
CA MET A 1 7.13 -0.04 4.10
C MET A 1 6.47 0.04 2.73
N PRO A 2 5.45 0.88 2.53
CA PRO A 2 4.88 1.06 1.20
C PRO A 2 5.91 1.61 0.21
N SER A 3 5.75 1.18 -1.04
CA SER A 3 6.65 1.25 -2.18
C SER A 3 6.86 2.66 -2.73
N ASN A 4 7.43 3.58 -1.96
CA ASN A 4 8.08 4.75 -2.56
C ASN A 4 9.55 4.38 -2.82
N PRO A 5 9.91 3.92 -4.03
CA PRO A 5 11.28 3.53 -4.33
C PRO A 5 12.19 4.77 -4.28
N PRO A 6 13.43 4.64 -3.75
CA PRO A 6 14.53 5.48 -4.20
C PRO A 6 14.62 5.39 -5.74
N GLU A 7 14.98 6.48 -6.42
CA GLU A 7 14.95 6.64 -7.89
C GLU A 7 15.93 5.74 -8.69
N ASP A 8 16.29 4.57 -8.18
CA ASP A 8 17.34 3.73 -8.75
C ASP A 8 16.80 2.73 -9.79
N GLY A 9 15.84 3.10 -10.65
CA GLY A 9 15.33 2.22 -11.71
C GLY A 9 15.50 2.83 -13.11
N SER A 10 15.59 1.98 -14.13
CA SER A 10 15.44 2.47 -15.51
C SER A 10 13.95 2.74 -15.77
N ALA A 11 13.65 3.83 -16.46
CA ALA A 11 12.31 4.07 -16.97
C ALA A 11 11.90 2.92 -17.89
N GLY A 12 11.02 2.04 -17.42
CA GLY A 12 10.43 0.95 -18.19
C GLY A 12 8.96 1.26 -18.47
N GLY A 13 8.57 1.19 -19.74
CA GLY A 13 7.28 1.72 -20.18
C GLY A 13 7.19 3.24 -20.03
N HIS A 14 5.97 3.79 -19.95
CA HIS A 14 5.76 5.23 -20.09
C HIS A 14 5.95 6.07 -18.81
N THR A 15 6.13 5.48 -17.61
CA THR A 15 6.33 6.25 -16.35
C THR A 15 6.91 5.47 -15.14
N GLY A 16 7.16 4.16 -15.23
CA GLY A 16 7.57 3.33 -14.09
C GLY A 16 9.06 3.01 -14.03
N ASN A 17 9.61 2.83 -12.83
CA ASN A 17 10.97 2.33 -12.62
C ASN A 17 10.95 0.81 -12.59
N TRP A 18 11.61 0.16 -13.55
CA TRP A 18 11.71 -1.31 -13.61
C TRP A 18 13.16 -1.75 -13.51
N ARG A 19 13.37 -2.95 -12.99
CA ARG A 19 14.67 -3.60 -12.94
C ARG A 19 14.54 -5.06 -13.35
N ALA A 20 15.53 -5.56 -14.08
CA ALA A 20 15.66 -6.99 -14.34
C ALA A 20 16.30 -7.68 -13.13
N ILE A 21 15.65 -8.72 -12.62
CA ILE A 21 15.97 -9.40 -11.35
C ILE A 21 16.28 -10.90 -11.54
N GLY A 22 16.82 -11.26 -12.71
CA GLY A 22 17.07 -12.65 -13.11
C GLY A 22 15.88 -13.28 -13.83
N GLY A 23 15.97 -14.60 -14.07
CA GLY A 23 14.99 -15.33 -14.86
C GLY A 23 15.29 -15.24 -16.36
N CYS A 24 14.30 -15.59 -17.19
CA CYS A 24 14.40 -15.41 -18.65
C CYS A 24 13.33 -14.41 -19.13
N GLU A 25 12.66 -14.69 -20.24
CA GLU A 25 11.48 -13.92 -20.68
C GLU A 25 10.33 -13.99 -19.65
N THR A 26 10.29 -15.07 -18.86
CA THR A 26 9.25 -15.34 -17.86
C THR A 26 9.89 -15.96 -16.60
N GLY A 27 9.11 -16.07 -15.53
CA GLY A 27 9.53 -16.69 -14.27
C GLY A 27 8.99 -15.89 -13.07
N PRO A 28 8.84 -16.52 -11.89
CA PRO A 28 8.45 -15.80 -10.70
C PRO A 28 9.61 -14.90 -10.24
N ALA A 29 9.26 -13.87 -9.48
CA ALA A 29 10.17 -12.99 -8.79
C ALA A 29 9.91 -13.15 -7.29
N VAL A 30 10.78 -13.89 -6.60
CA VAL A 30 10.56 -14.26 -5.20
C VAL A 30 11.69 -13.68 -4.35
N PRO A 31 11.52 -12.49 -3.76
CA PRO A 31 12.50 -11.92 -2.83
C PRO A 31 12.68 -12.83 -1.61
N LYS A 32 13.93 -12.99 -1.17
CA LYS A 32 14.26 -13.77 0.03
C LYS A 32 13.76 -13.03 1.29
N PRO A 33 12.92 -13.66 2.13
CA PRO A 33 12.52 -13.04 3.40
C PRO A 33 13.74 -12.72 4.27
N GLY A 34 13.77 -11.51 4.82
CA GLY A 34 14.89 -11.01 5.64
C GLY A 34 16.10 -10.48 4.85
N ASP A 35 16.20 -10.75 3.55
CA ASP A 35 17.25 -10.21 2.67
C ASP A 35 16.68 -9.89 1.27
N PRO A 36 16.00 -8.74 1.11
CA PRO A 36 15.32 -8.39 -0.14
C PRO A 36 16.27 -8.12 -1.31
N ASP A 37 17.58 -7.96 -1.05
CA ASP A 37 18.57 -7.81 -2.11
C ASP A 37 18.82 -9.13 -2.87
N ILE A 38 18.32 -10.25 -2.34
CA ILE A 38 18.37 -11.56 -2.98
C ILE A 38 17.00 -11.89 -3.54
N VAL A 39 16.96 -12.18 -4.84
CA VAL A 39 15.73 -12.55 -5.54
C VAL A 39 15.90 -13.89 -6.23
N TYR A 40 15.02 -14.82 -5.94
CA TYR A 40 14.94 -16.09 -6.64
C TYR A 40 14.02 -15.95 -7.86
N SER A 41 14.44 -16.56 -8.95
CA SER A 41 13.69 -16.62 -10.21
C SER A 41 13.92 -17.97 -10.87
N ASN A 42 13.20 -18.26 -11.95
CA ASN A 42 13.49 -19.45 -12.73
C ASN A 42 13.22 -19.25 -14.21
N CYS A 43 13.63 -20.26 -14.98
CA CYS A 43 13.24 -20.48 -16.35
C CYS A 43 13.25 -21.98 -16.61
N LYS A 44 12.08 -22.63 -16.61
CA LYS A 44 12.00 -24.10 -16.74
C LYS A 44 12.81 -24.78 -15.63
N GLY A 45 13.69 -25.73 -15.96
CA GLY A 45 14.57 -26.41 -15.00
C GLY A 45 15.71 -25.57 -14.41
N ARG A 46 15.88 -24.31 -14.84
CA ARG A 46 16.91 -23.40 -14.36
C ARG A 46 16.38 -22.57 -13.18
N PHE A 47 17.11 -22.60 -12.06
CA PHE A 47 16.89 -21.76 -10.89
C PHE A 47 17.89 -20.59 -10.88
N GLY A 48 17.40 -19.37 -10.75
CA GLY A 48 18.18 -18.13 -10.71
C GLY A 48 18.24 -17.56 -9.31
N ARG A 49 19.43 -17.12 -8.88
CA ARG A 49 19.66 -16.38 -7.65
C ARG A 49 20.31 -15.04 -7.98
N TYR A 50 19.49 -14.00 -8.06
CA TYR A 50 19.90 -12.63 -8.34
C TYR A 50 20.34 -11.91 -7.06
N SER A 51 21.26 -10.96 -7.19
CA SER A 51 21.77 -10.15 -6.11
C SER A 51 21.76 -8.68 -6.52
N GLU A 52 20.88 -7.86 -5.93
CA GLU A 52 20.83 -6.42 -6.19
C GLU A 52 22.18 -5.74 -5.89
N ARG A 53 22.86 -6.21 -4.84
CA ARG A 53 24.18 -5.71 -4.42
C ARG A 53 25.27 -5.79 -5.48
N THR A 54 25.20 -6.80 -6.35
CA THR A 54 26.24 -7.06 -7.36
C THR A 54 25.72 -6.91 -8.79
N GLY A 55 24.40 -6.83 -8.97
CA GLY A 55 23.73 -6.86 -10.27
C GLY A 55 23.85 -8.19 -11.01
N GLN A 56 24.23 -9.29 -10.34
CA GLN A 56 24.49 -10.58 -10.99
C GLN A 56 23.44 -11.64 -10.65
N GLU A 57 23.03 -12.40 -11.66
CA GLU A 57 22.27 -13.65 -11.51
C GLU A 57 23.23 -14.85 -11.52
N LYS A 58 23.19 -15.67 -10.47
CA LYS A 58 23.79 -17.00 -10.46
C LYS A 58 22.75 -18.02 -10.92
N GLN A 59 23.13 -18.91 -11.83
CA GLN A 59 22.23 -19.90 -12.40
C GLN A 59 22.59 -21.31 -11.94
N TYR A 60 21.60 -22.01 -11.40
CA TYR A 60 21.64 -23.39 -10.96
C TYR A 60 20.54 -24.19 -11.66
N TYR A 61 20.57 -25.53 -11.56
CA TYR A 61 19.70 -26.38 -12.36
C TYR A 61 19.22 -27.60 -11.58
N VAL A 62 17.92 -27.89 -11.69
CA VAL A 62 17.35 -29.18 -11.30
C VAL A 62 17.37 -30.09 -12.52
N GLY A 63 18.41 -30.92 -12.60
CA GLY A 63 18.72 -31.69 -13.80
C GLY A 63 19.25 -30.80 -14.92
N PHE A 64 20.43 -31.14 -15.42
CA PHE A 64 21.10 -30.39 -16.47
C PHE A 64 20.89 -31.10 -17.81
N VAL A 65 19.73 -30.88 -18.43
CA VAL A 65 19.35 -31.52 -19.70
C VAL A 65 18.81 -30.48 -20.67
N ASN A 66 19.14 -30.64 -21.96
CA ASN A 66 18.51 -29.85 -23.01
C ASN A 66 17.08 -30.36 -23.25
N LEU A 67 16.08 -29.54 -22.95
CA LEU A 67 14.67 -29.89 -23.05
C LEU A 67 14.12 -29.81 -24.50
N TYR A 68 14.84 -29.13 -25.41
CA TYR A 68 14.33 -28.82 -26.74
C TYR A 68 14.24 -30.07 -27.62
N GLY A 69 13.09 -30.27 -28.26
CA GLY A 69 12.86 -31.36 -29.21
C GLY A 69 12.71 -32.76 -28.61
N VAL A 70 12.79 -32.91 -27.28
CA VAL A 70 12.71 -34.20 -26.58
C VAL A 70 11.25 -34.53 -26.24
N ASN A 71 10.86 -35.81 -26.36
CA ASN A 71 9.55 -36.24 -25.90
C ASN A 71 9.48 -36.12 -24.35
N PRO A 72 8.43 -35.52 -23.77
CA PRO A 72 8.30 -35.40 -22.32
C PRO A 72 8.41 -36.73 -21.56
N ALA A 73 8.01 -37.84 -22.18
CA ALA A 73 8.13 -39.19 -21.62
C ALA A 73 9.58 -39.64 -21.38
N GLU A 74 10.54 -39.06 -22.11
CA GLU A 74 11.97 -39.40 -22.06
C GLU A 74 12.75 -38.49 -21.11
N LEU A 75 12.13 -37.39 -20.64
CA LEU A 75 12.80 -36.42 -19.77
C LEU A 75 12.91 -36.95 -18.34
N PRO A 76 14.09 -36.84 -17.70
CA PRO A 76 14.23 -37.19 -16.28
C PRO A 76 13.41 -36.26 -15.39
N TYR A 77 13.35 -34.97 -15.75
CA TYR A 77 12.53 -33.97 -15.10
C TYR A 77 11.76 -33.16 -16.13
N ARG A 78 10.46 -32.98 -15.90
CA ARG A 78 9.56 -32.19 -16.73
C ARG A 78 9.27 -30.87 -16.02
N PHE A 79 9.33 -29.78 -16.76
CA PHE A 79 9.11 -28.43 -16.23
C PHE A 79 8.14 -27.65 -17.12
N GLN A 80 7.40 -26.74 -16.49
CA GLN A 80 6.65 -25.68 -17.19
C GLN A 80 7.52 -24.45 -17.42
N ARG A 81 7.03 -23.52 -18.24
CA ARG A 81 7.74 -22.25 -18.47
C ARG A 81 8.01 -21.49 -17.16
N VAL A 82 6.96 -21.33 -16.36
CA VAL A 82 6.99 -20.76 -15.01
C VAL A 82 6.86 -21.90 -14.02
N VAL A 83 7.94 -22.22 -13.33
CA VAL A 83 7.97 -23.29 -12.35
C VAL A 83 7.60 -22.72 -10.97
N PRO A 84 6.83 -23.43 -10.12
CA PRO A 84 6.62 -22.97 -8.74
C PRO A 84 7.95 -22.92 -7.98
N ILE A 85 8.24 -21.74 -7.42
CA ILE A 85 9.26 -21.53 -6.38
C ILE A 85 8.51 -21.15 -5.12
N GLU A 86 8.80 -21.85 -4.03
CA GLU A 86 8.32 -21.46 -2.71
C GLU A 86 9.51 -21.30 -1.77
N VAL A 87 9.59 -20.16 -1.09
CA VAL A 87 10.57 -19.95 -0.02
C VAL A 87 9.86 -20.24 1.28
N SER A 88 10.39 -21.20 2.05
CA SER A 88 9.75 -21.64 3.29
C SER A 88 9.40 -20.44 4.19
N PRO A 89 8.13 -20.29 4.62
CA PRO A 89 7.74 -19.28 5.59
C PRO A 89 8.33 -19.55 6.98
N ASN A 90 8.84 -20.76 7.21
CA ASN A 90 9.42 -21.21 8.48
C ASN A 90 10.96 -21.11 8.50
N ASP A 91 11.62 -21.08 7.34
CA ASP A 91 13.08 -20.95 7.21
C ASP A 91 13.45 -20.24 5.89
N PRO A 92 13.90 -18.97 5.91
CA PRO A 92 14.20 -18.21 4.70
C PRO A 92 15.37 -18.76 3.87
N ASN A 93 16.12 -19.76 4.37
CA ASN A 93 17.17 -20.43 3.59
C ASN A 93 16.68 -21.69 2.87
N THR A 94 15.49 -22.19 3.20
CA THR A 94 14.89 -23.35 2.54
C THR A 94 14.04 -22.88 1.36
N VAL A 95 14.34 -23.41 0.17
CA VAL A 95 13.58 -23.12 -1.06
C VAL A 95 13.15 -24.42 -1.73
N TYR A 96 11.89 -24.44 -2.19
CA TYR A 96 11.29 -25.53 -2.95
C TYR A 96 11.14 -25.15 -4.42
N HIS A 97 11.32 -26.13 -5.32
CA HIS A 97 11.20 -25.97 -6.78
C HIS A 97 10.48 -27.18 -7.39
N GLY A 98 9.54 -26.94 -8.31
CA GLY A 98 8.68 -28.01 -8.85
C GLY A 98 9.03 -28.50 -10.26
N SER A 99 9.40 -29.77 -10.40
CA SER A 99 9.26 -30.49 -11.68
C SER A 99 7.94 -31.27 -11.67
N GLN A 100 7.90 -32.53 -12.11
CA GLN A 100 6.93 -33.51 -11.61
C GLN A 100 7.18 -33.94 -10.15
N PHE A 101 8.33 -33.54 -9.58
CA PHE A 101 8.73 -33.79 -8.19
C PHE A 101 8.93 -32.46 -7.46
N VAL A 102 8.87 -32.50 -6.13
CA VAL A 102 9.33 -31.40 -5.26
C VAL A 102 10.82 -31.56 -4.99
N HIS A 103 11.59 -30.50 -5.26
CA HIS A 103 13.02 -30.40 -4.98
C HIS A 103 13.26 -29.35 -3.92
N LYS A 104 14.17 -29.62 -2.98
CA LYS A 104 14.54 -28.75 -1.87
C LYS A 104 16.01 -28.35 -1.96
N THR A 105 16.30 -27.08 -1.69
CA THR A 105 17.65 -26.54 -1.45
C THR A 105 17.69 -25.83 -0.10
N THR A 106 18.85 -25.83 0.55
CA THR A 106 19.14 -25.00 1.74
C THR A 106 20.38 -24.11 1.55
N ASP A 107 20.95 -24.10 0.35
CA ASP A 107 22.17 -23.37 -0.02
C ASP A 107 21.97 -22.49 -1.26
N GLU A 108 20.77 -21.93 -1.39
CA GLU A 108 20.38 -20.99 -2.47
C GLU A 108 20.50 -21.57 -3.89
N GLY A 109 20.30 -22.88 -4.03
CA GLY A 109 20.20 -23.59 -5.30
C GLY A 109 21.48 -24.31 -5.71
N VAL A 110 22.55 -24.25 -4.91
CA VAL A 110 23.82 -24.93 -5.22
C VAL A 110 23.62 -26.45 -5.22
N THR A 111 22.86 -26.99 -4.26
CA THR A 111 22.49 -28.40 -4.19
C THR A 111 20.99 -28.59 -4.08
N TRP A 112 20.48 -29.65 -4.72
CA TRP A 112 19.06 -29.99 -4.73
C TRP A 112 18.82 -31.42 -4.28
N GLN A 113 17.90 -31.58 -3.35
CA GLN A 113 17.39 -32.86 -2.89
C GLN A 113 15.97 -33.07 -3.45
N ARG A 114 15.74 -34.18 -4.16
CA ARG A 114 14.38 -34.61 -4.48
C ARG A 114 13.72 -35.15 -3.21
N ILE A 115 12.59 -34.56 -2.83
CA ILE A 115 11.84 -34.89 -1.61
C ILE A 115 10.42 -35.37 -1.90
N SER A 116 10.13 -35.89 -3.10
CA SER A 116 8.83 -36.48 -3.41
C SER A 116 8.94 -37.61 -4.45
N PRO A 117 7.93 -38.51 -4.53
CA PRO A 117 7.66 -39.28 -5.74
C PRO A 117 7.06 -38.38 -6.85
N ASP A 118 6.77 -38.94 -8.02
CA ASP A 118 6.06 -38.21 -9.08
C ASP A 118 4.65 -37.90 -8.56
N LEU A 119 4.32 -36.63 -8.42
CA LEU A 119 3.06 -36.15 -7.81
C LEU A 119 2.00 -35.82 -8.87
N THR A 120 2.19 -36.28 -10.10
CA THR A 120 1.33 -35.98 -11.26
C THR A 120 0.50 -37.19 -11.65
N ALA A 121 -0.57 -37.01 -12.42
CA ALA A 121 -1.38 -38.14 -12.87
C ALA A 121 -0.65 -38.98 -13.93
N PHE A 122 0.28 -38.36 -14.65
CA PHE A 122 1.16 -38.99 -15.65
C PHE A 122 0.45 -39.94 -16.62
N ARG A 123 -0.65 -39.46 -17.21
CA ARG A 123 -1.48 -40.23 -18.13
C ARG A 123 -0.71 -40.57 -19.42
N PRO A 124 -0.55 -41.85 -19.80
CA PRO A 124 0.27 -42.26 -20.95
C PRO A 124 -0.13 -41.59 -22.27
N GLU A 125 -1.44 -41.42 -22.51
CA GLU A 125 -1.99 -40.78 -23.71
C GLU A 125 -1.69 -39.28 -23.81
N ARG A 126 -1.19 -38.67 -22.74
CA ARG A 126 -0.80 -37.25 -22.70
C ARG A 126 0.72 -37.06 -22.78
N GLN A 127 1.51 -38.11 -22.69
CA GLN A 127 2.98 -38.05 -22.77
C GLN A 127 3.45 -38.14 -24.23
N VAL A 128 2.96 -37.21 -25.03
CA VAL A 128 3.23 -37.12 -26.46
C VAL A 128 4.14 -35.93 -26.76
N VAL A 129 4.65 -35.89 -27.98
CA VAL A 129 5.40 -34.75 -28.47
C VAL A 129 4.46 -33.54 -28.60
N SER A 130 4.81 -32.41 -27.98
CA SER A 130 4.02 -31.19 -28.06
C SER A 130 3.76 -30.76 -29.51
N GLY A 131 2.50 -30.45 -29.81
CA GLY A 131 2.05 -30.00 -31.13
C GLY A 131 1.95 -31.10 -32.21
N GLU A 132 2.23 -32.36 -31.87
CA GLU A 132 1.99 -33.49 -32.77
C GLU A 132 0.48 -33.73 -33.01
N PRO A 133 0.04 -34.07 -34.24
CA PRO A 133 0.82 -34.25 -35.47
C PRO A 133 0.93 -32.99 -36.36
N ILE A 134 0.43 -31.84 -35.90
CA ILE A 134 0.26 -30.65 -36.76
C ILE A 134 1.57 -29.87 -36.91
N THR A 135 2.03 -29.24 -35.82
CA THR A 135 3.22 -28.40 -35.79
C THR A 135 3.95 -28.68 -34.49
N ARG A 136 5.09 -29.39 -34.58
CA ARG A 136 5.93 -29.66 -33.41
C ARG A 136 6.51 -28.35 -32.89
N ASP A 137 6.04 -27.94 -31.72
CA ASP A 137 6.55 -26.78 -30.98
C ASP A 137 7.01 -27.27 -29.60
N ILE A 138 8.29 -27.65 -29.53
CA ILE A 138 8.90 -28.35 -28.38
C ILE A 138 10.07 -27.50 -27.91
N THR A 139 9.75 -26.37 -27.29
CA THR A 139 10.76 -25.48 -26.73
C THR A 139 11.11 -25.84 -25.27
N GLY A 140 10.50 -26.92 -24.76
CA GLY A 140 10.78 -27.48 -23.45
C GLY A 140 9.94 -26.88 -22.32
N GLU A 141 8.81 -26.26 -22.64
CA GLU A 141 7.95 -25.56 -21.69
C GLU A 141 6.48 -25.98 -21.76
N GLU A 142 6.10 -26.72 -22.79
CA GLU A 142 4.75 -27.18 -23.10
C GLU A 142 4.44 -28.55 -22.45
N HIS A 143 5.13 -28.89 -21.36
CA HIS A 143 5.04 -30.22 -20.73
C HIS A 143 3.78 -30.38 -19.87
N TYR A 144 2.94 -31.36 -20.20
CA TYR A 144 1.89 -31.82 -19.31
C TYR A 144 2.45 -32.73 -18.21
N SER A 145 1.70 -32.94 -17.12
CA SER A 145 2.12 -33.76 -15.98
C SER A 145 3.36 -33.21 -15.28
N VAL A 146 3.21 -32.01 -14.71
CA VAL A 146 4.20 -31.31 -13.86
C VAL A 146 3.50 -30.61 -12.69
N LEU A 147 4.27 -30.26 -11.65
CA LEU A 147 3.80 -29.39 -10.57
C LEU A 147 3.65 -27.95 -11.05
N TYR A 148 2.59 -27.31 -10.57
CA TYR A 148 2.23 -25.93 -10.89
C TYR A 148 2.10 -25.04 -9.65
N ALA A 149 1.83 -25.63 -8.49
CA ALA A 149 1.79 -24.95 -7.19
C ALA A 149 2.53 -25.77 -6.13
N ILE A 150 3.29 -25.10 -5.27
CA ILE A 150 3.91 -25.66 -4.07
C ILE A 150 3.75 -24.61 -2.98
N GLU A 151 3.23 -24.97 -1.82
CA GLU A 151 3.04 -24.06 -0.68
C GLU A 151 3.37 -24.81 0.61
N GLU A 152 4.20 -24.23 1.48
CA GLU A 152 4.42 -24.76 2.84
C GLU A 152 3.53 -24.03 3.84
N SER A 153 2.99 -24.76 4.82
CA SER A 153 2.19 -24.15 5.87
C SER A 153 3.02 -23.12 6.68
N PRO A 154 2.56 -21.87 6.79
CA PRO A 154 3.23 -20.85 7.59
C PRO A 154 3.12 -21.08 9.11
N VAL A 155 2.22 -21.97 9.55
CA VAL A 155 2.01 -22.29 10.97
C VAL A 155 2.59 -23.63 11.39
N GLN A 156 3.08 -24.45 10.44
CA GLN A 156 3.74 -25.72 10.75
C GLN A 156 4.74 -26.13 9.67
N ALA A 157 6.02 -26.00 9.98
CA ALA A 157 7.12 -26.49 9.14
C ALA A 157 6.96 -27.98 8.77
N GLY A 158 7.30 -28.32 7.53
CA GLY A 158 7.23 -29.68 7.00
C GLY A 158 5.84 -30.11 6.52
N VAL A 159 4.80 -29.29 6.70
CA VAL A 159 3.51 -29.47 6.02
C VAL A 159 3.56 -28.76 4.68
N ILE A 160 3.68 -29.52 3.59
CA ILE A 160 3.86 -28.97 2.24
C ILE A 160 2.78 -29.52 1.33
N TRP A 161 2.12 -28.62 0.60
CA TRP A 161 1.11 -28.92 -0.40
C TRP A 161 1.71 -28.79 -1.80
N ALA A 162 1.31 -29.67 -2.71
CA ALA A 162 1.71 -29.61 -4.10
C ALA A 162 0.52 -29.90 -5.02
N GLY A 163 0.39 -29.11 -6.09
CA GLY A 163 -0.68 -29.24 -7.08
C GLY A 163 -0.11 -29.38 -8.49
N ALA A 164 -0.63 -30.34 -9.26
CA ALA A 164 -0.17 -30.60 -10.63
C ALA A 164 -1.04 -29.89 -11.68
N ASN A 165 -0.48 -29.72 -12.89
CA ASN A 165 -1.21 -29.15 -14.03
C ASN A 165 -2.17 -30.14 -14.70
N ASP A 166 -2.18 -31.41 -14.27
CA ASP A 166 -3.00 -32.50 -14.78
C ASP A 166 -3.96 -33.11 -13.73
N GLY A 167 -4.16 -32.42 -12.61
CA GLY A 167 -5.24 -32.67 -11.65
C GLY A 167 -4.81 -32.91 -10.20
N PRO A 168 -3.83 -33.79 -9.92
CA PRO A 168 -3.60 -34.24 -8.55
C PRO A 168 -3.18 -33.15 -7.57
N VAL A 169 -3.65 -33.29 -6.33
CA VAL A 169 -3.26 -32.51 -5.15
C VAL A 169 -2.67 -33.46 -4.11
N HIS A 170 -1.47 -33.15 -3.63
CA HIS A 170 -0.78 -33.95 -2.63
C HIS A 170 -0.39 -33.11 -1.42
N VAL A 171 -0.27 -33.77 -0.26
CA VAL A 171 0.27 -33.17 0.96
C VAL A 171 1.30 -34.10 1.60
N THR A 172 2.36 -33.51 2.14
CA THR A 172 3.26 -34.14 3.10
C THR A 172 3.15 -33.42 4.45
N ARG A 173 3.38 -34.14 5.54
CA ARG A 173 3.36 -33.60 6.91
C ARG A 173 4.69 -33.81 7.64
N ASP A 174 5.70 -34.33 6.95
CA ASP A 174 6.98 -34.75 7.51
C ASP A 174 8.18 -34.23 6.68
N GLY A 175 7.98 -33.12 5.96
CA GLY A 175 9.03 -32.45 5.20
C GLY A 175 9.39 -33.17 3.89
N GLY A 176 8.45 -33.96 3.34
CA GLY A 176 8.62 -34.67 2.07
C GLY A 176 9.13 -36.10 2.20
N GLN A 177 9.10 -36.71 3.39
CA GLN A 177 9.44 -38.12 3.53
C GLN A 177 8.31 -39.00 3.00
N ASN A 178 7.06 -38.63 3.32
CA ASN A 178 5.85 -39.29 2.84
C ASN A 178 4.88 -38.28 2.25
N TRP A 179 4.26 -38.64 1.12
CA TRP A 179 3.26 -37.83 0.42
C TRP A 179 1.96 -38.63 0.29
N THR A 180 0.83 -37.95 0.51
CA THR A 180 -0.51 -38.51 0.37
C THR A 180 -1.23 -37.81 -0.77
N ASP A 181 -1.81 -38.57 -1.70
CA ASP A 181 -2.76 -38.04 -2.69
C ASP A 181 -4.07 -37.71 -1.97
N VAL A 182 -4.44 -36.44 -2.00
CA VAL A 182 -5.60 -35.89 -1.34
C VAL A 182 -6.51 -35.17 -2.33
N THR A 183 -6.45 -35.57 -3.61
CA THR A 183 -7.30 -35.00 -4.66
C THR A 183 -8.78 -35.19 -4.31
N PRO A 184 -9.64 -34.14 -4.36
CA PRO A 184 -11.06 -34.29 -4.06
C PRO A 184 -11.72 -35.30 -5.01
N PRO A 185 -12.52 -36.25 -4.50
CA PRO A 185 -13.10 -37.31 -5.32
C PRO A 185 -14.16 -36.82 -6.31
N ASP A 186 -14.77 -35.66 -6.04
CA ASP A 186 -15.76 -34.99 -6.88
C ASP A 186 -15.15 -34.01 -7.89
N MET A 187 -13.84 -33.73 -7.79
CA MET A 187 -13.15 -32.90 -8.77
C MET A 187 -13.09 -33.63 -10.12
N PRO A 188 -13.54 -33.00 -11.23
CA PRO A 188 -13.39 -33.60 -12.55
C PRO A 188 -11.91 -33.87 -12.86
N GLY A 189 -11.60 -35.07 -13.37
CA GLY A 189 -10.24 -35.43 -13.74
C GLY A 189 -9.64 -34.48 -14.78
N GLU A 190 -8.31 -34.31 -14.74
CA GLU A 190 -7.55 -33.28 -15.46
C GLU A 190 -7.78 -31.86 -14.93
N GLY A 191 -7.13 -30.88 -15.56
CA GLY A 191 -7.18 -29.49 -15.12
C GLY A 191 -6.01 -29.12 -14.23
N ARG A 192 -5.70 -27.83 -14.22
CA ARG A 192 -4.54 -27.31 -13.54
C ARG A 192 -4.92 -26.85 -12.14
N ILE A 193 -4.17 -27.31 -11.13
CA ILE A 193 -4.18 -26.66 -9.83
C ILE A 193 -3.41 -25.34 -9.98
N GLN A 194 -4.16 -24.24 -10.06
CA GLN A 194 -3.62 -22.94 -10.46
C GLN A 194 -2.92 -22.23 -9.30
N THR A 195 -3.52 -22.30 -8.11
CA THR A 195 -2.97 -21.77 -6.86
C THR A 195 -3.35 -22.68 -5.70
N ILE A 196 -2.51 -22.70 -4.67
CA ILE A 196 -2.81 -23.27 -3.36
C ILE A 196 -2.65 -22.13 -2.35
N GLU A 197 -3.44 -22.16 -1.28
CA GLU A 197 -3.29 -21.33 -0.10
C GLU A 197 -3.20 -22.27 1.11
N ALA A 198 -2.00 -22.43 1.67
CA ALA A 198 -1.84 -23.09 2.96
C ALA A 198 -2.25 -22.10 4.06
N SER A 199 -3.21 -22.47 4.91
CA SER A 199 -3.83 -21.50 5.81
C SER A 199 -2.80 -20.87 6.77
N PRO A 200 -2.82 -19.54 6.94
CA PRO A 200 -2.08 -18.84 7.99
C PRO A 200 -2.64 -19.07 9.41
N HIS A 201 -3.75 -19.77 9.55
CA HIS A 201 -4.43 -19.97 10.85
C HIS A 201 -4.34 -21.41 11.36
N ALA A 202 -4.31 -22.40 10.47
CA ALA A 202 -4.29 -23.81 10.87
C ALA A 202 -3.54 -24.71 9.89
N ALA A 203 -2.67 -25.59 10.41
CA ALA A 203 -1.81 -26.44 9.59
C ALA A 203 -2.56 -27.44 8.69
N GLY A 204 -3.73 -27.90 9.15
CA GLY A 204 -4.58 -28.83 8.39
C GLY A 204 -5.51 -28.14 7.38
N LYS A 205 -5.58 -26.81 7.43
CA LYS A 205 -6.48 -26.01 6.60
C LYS A 205 -5.76 -25.54 5.35
N ALA A 206 -6.39 -25.72 4.20
CA ALA A 206 -5.87 -25.26 2.92
C ALA A 206 -6.98 -25.05 1.90
N TYR A 207 -6.69 -24.22 0.91
CA TYR A 207 -7.55 -23.96 -0.23
C TYR A 207 -6.78 -24.18 -1.52
N PHE A 208 -7.48 -24.47 -2.61
CA PHE A 208 -6.90 -24.37 -3.93
C PHE A 208 -7.91 -23.91 -4.97
N ALA A 209 -7.41 -23.27 -6.03
CA ALA A 209 -8.20 -22.95 -7.22
C ALA A 209 -7.84 -23.92 -8.36
N GLY A 210 -8.84 -24.64 -8.87
CA GLY A 210 -8.74 -25.46 -10.08
C GLY A 210 -9.07 -24.65 -11.33
N TYR A 211 -8.29 -24.83 -12.39
CA TYR A 211 -8.41 -24.10 -13.64
C TYR A 211 -8.53 -25.06 -14.84
N ARG A 212 -9.68 -25.03 -15.50
CA ARG A 212 -10.06 -25.99 -16.55
C ARG A 212 -10.49 -25.34 -17.87
N THR A 213 -10.35 -24.02 -18.00
CA THR A 213 -10.72 -23.27 -19.21
C THR A 213 -10.02 -23.80 -20.47
N LEU A 214 -8.77 -24.28 -20.36
CA LEU A 214 -8.03 -24.87 -21.48
C LEU A 214 -8.59 -26.22 -21.96
N LEU A 215 -9.48 -26.83 -21.17
CA LEU A 215 -10.24 -28.03 -21.53
C LEU A 215 -11.66 -27.70 -22.03
N GLY A 216 -11.99 -26.41 -22.17
CA GLY A 216 -13.33 -25.94 -22.56
C GLY A 216 -14.35 -25.94 -21.43
N ASP A 217 -13.91 -26.13 -20.19
CA ASP A 217 -14.77 -26.13 -18.99
C ASP A 217 -14.59 -24.80 -18.24
N PHE A 218 -15.65 -24.01 -18.20
CA PHE A 218 -15.66 -22.67 -17.60
C PHE A 218 -16.14 -22.65 -16.14
N THR A 219 -16.36 -23.82 -15.54
CA THR A 219 -16.84 -23.93 -14.16
C THR A 219 -15.80 -23.40 -13.16
N PRO A 220 -16.18 -22.57 -12.16
CA PRO A 220 -15.30 -22.21 -11.05
C PRO A 220 -15.04 -23.39 -10.13
N PHE A 221 -13.79 -23.54 -9.68
CA PHE A 221 -13.40 -24.56 -8.71
C PHE A 221 -12.51 -23.94 -7.64
N ILE A 222 -13.10 -23.65 -6.47
CA ILE A 222 -12.34 -23.42 -5.24
C ILE A 222 -12.72 -24.50 -4.24
N TYR A 223 -11.74 -25.25 -3.77
CA TYR A 223 -11.94 -26.28 -2.75
C TYR A 223 -11.28 -25.85 -1.44
N LYS A 224 -11.88 -26.26 -0.31
CA LYS A 224 -11.37 -26.08 1.05
C LYS A 224 -11.26 -27.41 1.77
N THR A 225 -10.17 -27.61 2.50
CA THR A 225 -9.98 -28.66 3.49
C THR A 225 -9.68 -28.05 4.85
N GLU A 226 -10.03 -28.76 5.92
CA GLU A 226 -9.68 -28.44 7.32
C GLU A 226 -8.78 -29.53 7.96
N ASN A 227 -8.56 -30.65 7.26
CA ASN A 227 -7.99 -31.87 7.82
C ASN A 227 -6.95 -32.51 6.89
N PHE A 228 -6.00 -31.71 6.41
CA PHE A 228 -4.90 -32.18 5.56
C PHE A 228 -5.39 -32.91 4.29
N GLY A 229 -6.55 -32.54 3.76
CA GLY A 229 -7.11 -33.08 2.52
C GLY A 229 -7.84 -34.41 2.69
N GLU A 230 -8.09 -34.88 3.93
CA GLU A 230 -8.93 -36.07 4.17
C GLU A 230 -10.37 -35.85 3.67
N SER A 231 -10.86 -34.61 3.67
CA SER A 231 -12.15 -34.22 3.10
C SER A 231 -12.12 -32.82 2.53
N TRP A 232 -12.93 -32.58 1.49
CA TRP A 232 -13.00 -31.30 0.81
C TRP A 232 -14.43 -30.77 0.70
N THR A 233 -14.54 -29.44 0.69
CA THR A 233 -15.78 -28.71 0.40
C THR A 233 -15.57 -27.82 -0.82
N LEU A 234 -16.42 -27.94 -1.83
CA LEU A 234 -16.46 -27.02 -2.97
C LEU A 234 -17.09 -25.69 -2.53
N LEU A 235 -16.34 -24.60 -2.60
CA LEU A 235 -16.76 -23.24 -2.22
C LEU A 235 -17.39 -22.46 -3.38
N THR A 236 -17.50 -23.06 -4.56
CA THR A 236 -18.08 -22.46 -5.77
C THR A 236 -19.12 -23.36 -6.43
N PRO A 237 -20.21 -23.75 -5.73
CA PRO A 237 -21.29 -24.57 -6.31
C PRO A 237 -22.05 -23.88 -7.46
N GLY A 238 -21.85 -22.58 -7.69
CA GLY A 238 -22.45 -21.81 -8.78
C GLY A 238 -23.69 -21.00 -8.39
N ASP A 239 -24.16 -21.11 -7.16
CA ASP A 239 -25.35 -20.43 -6.62
C ASP A 239 -25.07 -19.62 -5.34
N ASN A 240 -23.81 -19.49 -4.92
CA ASN A 240 -23.41 -18.79 -3.70
C ASN A 240 -22.68 -17.45 -3.94
N GLY A 241 -22.85 -16.87 -5.13
CA GLY A 241 -22.39 -15.50 -5.46
C GLY A 241 -21.36 -15.43 -6.59
N ILE A 242 -20.47 -16.42 -6.72
CA ILE A 242 -19.61 -16.56 -7.92
C ILE A 242 -20.43 -17.27 -9.02
N PRO A 243 -20.60 -16.68 -10.21
CA PRO A 243 -21.35 -17.32 -11.30
C PRO A 243 -20.70 -18.63 -11.77
N SER A 244 -21.51 -19.58 -12.22
CA SER A 244 -21.08 -20.92 -12.64
C SER A 244 -20.19 -20.96 -13.89
N ASP A 245 -20.02 -19.83 -14.59
CA ASP A 245 -19.21 -19.67 -15.79
C ASP A 245 -18.03 -18.69 -15.59
N TYR A 246 -17.61 -18.48 -14.33
CA TYR A 246 -16.49 -17.60 -13.96
C TYR A 246 -15.30 -18.41 -13.46
N PRO A 247 -14.43 -18.95 -14.34
CA PRO A 247 -13.31 -19.80 -13.92
C PRO A 247 -12.44 -19.10 -12.89
N THR A 248 -12.15 -19.81 -11.80
CA THR A 248 -11.32 -19.31 -10.71
C THR A 248 -9.85 -19.55 -11.00
N ARG A 249 -9.03 -18.56 -10.67
CA ARG A 249 -7.57 -18.59 -10.85
C ARG A 249 -6.82 -18.51 -9.53
N ALA A 250 -7.32 -17.72 -8.59
CA ALA A 250 -6.66 -17.47 -7.31
C ALA A 250 -7.65 -17.57 -6.15
N VAL A 251 -7.19 -18.10 -5.02
CA VAL A 251 -7.85 -18.00 -3.72
C VAL A 251 -6.80 -17.65 -2.67
N ARG A 252 -7.10 -16.69 -1.79
CA ARG A 252 -6.23 -16.31 -0.67
C ARG A 252 -7.05 -16.13 0.60
N GLU A 253 -6.48 -16.55 1.72
CA GLU A 253 -7.03 -16.32 3.04
C GLU A 253 -6.37 -15.09 3.67
N ASP A 254 -7.14 -14.25 4.33
CA ASP A 254 -6.57 -13.10 5.03
C ASP A 254 -5.71 -13.59 6.21
N PRO A 255 -4.45 -13.15 6.35
CA PRO A 255 -3.54 -13.65 7.38
C PRO A 255 -3.87 -13.18 8.80
N VAL A 256 -4.83 -12.26 8.98
CA VAL A 256 -5.21 -11.73 10.30
C VAL A 256 -6.60 -12.18 10.70
N ARG A 257 -7.55 -12.24 9.75
CA ARG A 257 -8.92 -12.66 10.00
C ARG A 257 -9.22 -13.98 9.29
N GLU A 258 -9.26 -15.04 10.06
CA GLU A 258 -9.74 -16.34 9.59
C GLU A 258 -11.14 -16.23 8.97
N GLY A 259 -11.36 -16.91 7.84
CA GLY A 259 -12.62 -16.91 7.10
C GLY A 259 -12.91 -15.65 6.27
N LEU A 260 -12.00 -14.68 6.21
CA LEU A 260 -12.02 -13.64 5.18
C LEU A 260 -11.21 -14.13 3.98
N LEU A 261 -11.88 -14.39 2.85
CA LEU A 261 -11.26 -14.94 1.64
C LEU A 261 -11.39 -13.98 0.46
N TYR A 262 -10.40 -14.04 -0.43
CA TYR A 262 -10.40 -13.32 -1.70
C TYR A 262 -10.27 -14.31 -2.84
N ALA A 263 -11.13 -14.18 -3.86
CA ALA A 263 -11.10 -15.03 -5.05
C ALA A 263 -10.87 -14.19 -6.31
N GLY A 264 -9.91 -14.61 -7.12
CA GLY A 264 -9.63 -14.06 -8.45
C GLY A 264 -10.19 -14.99 -9.52
N THR A 265 -10.92 -14.43 -10.49
CA THR A 265 -11.52 -15.18 -11.61
C THR A 265 -11.01 -14.65 -12.96
N GLU A 266 -11.44 -15.27 -14.06
CA GLU A 266 -11.23 -14.74 -15.41
C GLU A 266 -11.87 -13.37 -15.66
N PHE A 267 -12.87 -12.98 -14.85
CA PHE A 267 -13.71 -11.82 -15.11
C PHE A 267 -13.77 -10.82 -13.96
N GLY A 268 -12.98 -11.00 -12.90
CA GLY A 268 -12.98 -10.09 -11.77
C GLY A 268 -12.69 -10.75 -10.43
N MET A 269 -12.90 -10.00 -9.37
CA MET A 269 -12.60 -10.38 -7.99
C MET A 269 -13.86 -10.51 -7.13
N PHE A 270 -13.83 -11.43 -6.19
CA PHE A 270 -14.86 -11.68 -5.19
C PHE A 270 -14.26 -11.74 -3.79
N VAL A 271 -15.07 -11.46 -2.78
CA VAL A 271 -14.70 -11.54 -1.36
C VAL A 271 -15.72 -12.42 -0.63
N SER A 272 -15.25 -13.27 0.27
CA SER A 272 -16.11 -14.00 1.21
C SER A 272 -15.81 -13.55 2.64
N MET A 273 -16.87 -13.33 3.40
CA MET A 273 -16.79 -12.92 4.81
C MET A 273 -17.07 -14.08 5.78
N ASP A 274 -17.40 -15.26 5.26
CA ASP A 274 -17.80 -16.50 5.95
C ASP A 274 -17.13 -17.74 5.36
N ASP A 275 -15.82 -17.64 5.12
CA ASP A 275 -14.99 -18.82 4.88
C ASP A 275 -15.43 -19.63 3.64
N GLY A 276 -15.93 -18.90 2.63
CA GLY A 276 -16.36 -19.40 1.33
C GLY A 276 -17.82 -19.86 1.25
N ALA A 277 -18.62 -19.70 2.31
CA ALA A 277 -20.03 -20.06 2.27
C ALA A 277 -20.83 -19.17 1.30
N SER A 278 -20.54 -17.87 1.29
CA SER A 278 -21.08 -16.91 0.32
C SER A 278 -19.99 -15.95 -0.19
N TRP A 279 -20.18 -15.45 -1.41
CA TRP A 279 -19.26 -14.54 -2.09
C TRP A 279 -19.99 -13.29 -2.57
N ASP A 280 -19.38 -12.14 -2.33
CA ASP A 280 -19.81 -10.86 -2.89
C ASP A 280 -18.84 -10.41 -3.99
N SER A 281 -19.37 -9.75 -5.03
CA SER A 281 -18.51 -9.09 -6.01
C SER A 281 -17.66 -8.02 -5.31
N PHE A 282 -16.35 -8.10 -5.53
CA PHE A 282 -15.38 -7.16 -4.98
C PHE A 282 -14.66 -6.39 -6.11
N GLN A 283 -15.43 -6.00 -7.12
CA GLN A 283 -14.91 -5.41 -8.34
C GLN A 283 -14.52 -3.92 -8.18
N LEU A 284 -15.26 -3.14 -7.39
CA LEU A 284 -15.04 -1.69 -7.21
C LEU A 284 -14.77 -0.95 -8.54
N ASN A 285 -13.59 -0.32 -8.69
CA ASN A 285 -13.15 0.37 -9.91
C ASN A 285 -12.19 -0.47 -10.77
N LEU A 286 -11.99 -1.75 -10.46
CA LEU A 286 -11.16 -2.67 -11.23
C LEU A 286 -11.83 -2.93 -12.60
N PRO A 287 -11.08 -2.98 -13.71
CA PRO A 287 -11.63 -3.40 -14.99
C PRO A 287 -11.98 -4.89 -14.98
N VAL A 288 -12.94 -5.29 -15.82
CA VAL A 288 -13.21 -6.72 -16.08
C VAL A 288 -12.00 -7.32 -16.79
N THR A 289 -11.22 -8.12 -16.06
CA THR A 289 -9.94 -8.70 -16.51
C THR A 289 -9.62 -9.94 -15.67
N PRO A 290 -8.82 -10.90 -16.20
CA PRO A 290 -8.36 -12.02 -15.41
C PRO A 290 -7.51 -11.56 -14.22
N ILE A 291 -7.86 -12.05 -13.04
CA ILE A 291 -7.10 -11.86 -11.80
C ILE A 291 -6.27 -13.13 -11.58
N THR A 292 -4.98 -13.04 -11.85
CA THR A 292 -4.11 -14.23 -11.95
C THR A 292 -3.45 -14.59 -10.65
N ASP A 293 -3.24 -13.61 -9.76
CA ASP A 293 -2.68 -13.81 -8.44
C ASP A 293 -3.12 -12.68 -7.50
N ILE A 294 -3.15 -13.00 -6.21
CA ILE A 294 -3.56 -12.12 -5.12
C ILE A 294 -2.54 -12.30 -3.99
N LYS A 295 -2.13 -11.21 -3.35
CA LYS A 295 -1.28 -11.26 -2.15
C LYS A 295 -1.72 -10.22 -1.15
N ILE A 296 -1.82 -10.60 0.12
CA ILE A 296 -1.96 -9.66 1.23
C ILE A 296 -0.56 -9.35 1.74
N HIS A 297 -0.18 -8.08 1.73
CA HIS A 297 1.12 -7.64 2.24
C HIS A 297 0.97 -6.39 3.10
N GLN A 298 1.34 -6.49 4.38
CA GLN A 298 1.28 -5.36 5.33
C GLN A 298 -0.12 -4.71 5.45
N GLY A 299 -1.17 -5.49 5.23
CA GLY A 299 -2.54 -4.99 5.23
C GLY A 299 -3.02 -4.47 3.88
N ASP A 300 -2.21 -4.45 2.83
CA ASP A 300 -2.64 -4.08 1.48
C ASP A 300 -3.00 -5.32 0.65
N LEU A 301 -4.01 -5.21 -0.21
CA LEU A 301 -4.40 -6.24 -1.15
C LEU A 301 -3.76 -5.95 -2.52
N VAL A 302 -2.82 -6.79 -2.93
CA VAL A 302 -2.07 -6.66 -4.18
C VAL A 302 -2.58 -7.67 -5.21
N LEU A 303 -2.85 -7.21 -6.43
CA LEU A 303 -3.43 -8.01 -7.50
C LEU A 303 -2.54 -7.98 -8.75
N ALA A 304 -2.35 -9.16 -9.34
CA ALA A 304 -1.83 -9.29 -10.70
C ALA A 304 -3.00 -9.50 -11.69
N THR A 305 -3.00 -8.75 -12.79
CA THR A 305 -4.02 -8.85 -13.85
C THR A 305 -3.42 -9.21 -15.20
N MET A 306 -4.21 -9.78 -16.11
CA MET A 306 -3.81 -9.94 -17.51
C MET A 306 -4.20 -8.72 -18.35
N GLY A 307 -3.21 -7.87 -18.66
CA GLY A 307 -3.35 -6.78 -19.63
C GLY A 307 -3.89 -5.46 -19.06
N ARG A 308 -4.03 -5.33 -17.74
CA ARG A 308 -4.56 -4.14 -17.05
C ARG A 308 -3.77 -3.72 -15.80
N ALA A 309 -2.44 -3.86 -15.83
CA ALA A 309 -1.50 -3.44 -14.79
C ALA A 309 -1.62 -4.18 -13.43
N PHE A 310 -0.76 -3.81 -12.48
CA PHE A 310 -0.84 -4.21 -11.08
C PHE A 310 -1.77 -3.27 -10.31
N TRP A 311 -2.54 -3.82 -9.37
CA TRP A 311 -3.45 -3.06 -8.54
C TRP A 311 -3.12 -3.28 -7.06
N ILE A 312 -3.22 -2.21 -6.27
CA ILE A 312 -3.07 -2.25 -4.82
C ILE A 312 -4.28 -1.54 -4.23
N MET A 313 -5.02 -2.23 -3.38
CA MET A 313 -5.98 -1.60 -2.49
C MET A 313 -5.29 -1.41 -1.14
N ASP A 314 -5.04 -0.15 -0.79
CA ASP A 314 -4.44 0.22 0.47
C ASP A 314 -5.39 -0.11 1.64
N ASP A 315 -4.86 -0.83 2.63
CA ASP A 315 -5.48 -1.13 3.91
C ASP A 315 -6.83 -1.87 3.84
N VAL A 316 -6.77 -3.21 3.96
CA VAL A 316 -7.90 -4.15 4.08
C VAL A 316 -8.49 -4.22 5.50
N SER A 317 -7.92 -3.52 6.48
CA SER A 317 -8.43 -3.55 7.86
C SER A 317 -9.92 -3.23 7.99
N PRO A 318 -10.56 -2.40 7.12
CA PRO A 318 -12.00 -2.22 7.18
C PRO A 318 -12.80 -3.49 6.88
N LEU A 319 -12.32 -4.32 5.96
CA LEU A 319 -12.96 -5.61 5.63
C LEU A 319 -12.86 -6.58 6.81
N ARG A 320 -11.76 -6.54 7.55
CA ARG A 320 -11.59 -7.38 8.76
C ARG A 320 -12.61 -7.04 9.83
N GLN A 321 -12.96 -5.76 9.96
CA GLN A 321 -13.85 -5.25 11.00
C GLN A 321 -15.31 -5.15 10.57
N PHE A 322 -15.62 -5.39 9.29
CA PHE A 322 -16.94 -5.13 8.71
C PHE A 322 -18.09 -5.83 9.44
N ARG A 323 -17.92 -7.10 9.84
CA ARG A 323 -18.97 -7.85 10.57
C ARG A 323 -19.25 -7.29 11.95
N GLU A 324 -18.21 -6.89 12.68
CA GLU A 324 -18.36 -6.27 14.00
C GLU A 324 -19.08 -4.91 13.85
N ALA A 325 -18.64 -4.09 12.90
CA ALA A 325 -19.21 -2.78 12.64
C ALA A 325 -20.70 -2.87 12.27
N THR A 326 -21.07 -3.81 11.39
CA THR A 326 -22.48 -4.03 10.98
C THR A 326 -23.33 -4.62 12.10
N GLY A 327 -22.78 -5.52 12.92
CA GLY A 327 -23.46 -6.09 14.08
C GLY A 327 -23.76 -5.06 15.19
N ALA A 328 -22.99 -3.98 15.29
CA ALA A 328 -23.19 -2.92 16.29
C ALA A 328 -24.46 -2.07 16.04
N GLY A 329 -25.01 -2.04 14.81
CA GLY A 329 -26.31 -1.43 14.50
C GLY A 329 -26.37 0.11 14.53
N GLY A 330 -25.25 0.81 14.70
CA GLY A 330 -25.17 2.28 14.73
C GLY A 330 -23.91 2.81 14.05
N PRO A 331 -23.60 4.12 14.18
CA PRO A 331 -22.32 4.66 13.76
C PRO A 331 -21.18 3.86 14.39
N HIS A 332 -20.12 3.59 13.63
CA HIS A 332 -19.00 2.80 14.13
C HIS A 332 -17.68 3.38 13.63
N LEU A 333 -16.79 3.73 14.55
CA LEU A 333 -15.40 4.06 14.23
C LEU A 333 -14.60 2.77 14.22
N LEU A 334 -14.09 2.39 13.05
CA LEU A 334 -13.25 1.23 12.91
C LEU A 334 -11.91 1.52 13.60
N GLN A 335 -11.28 0.49 14.17
CA GLN A 335 -9.92 0.56 14.72
C GLN A 335 -8.98 0.99 13.59
N PRO A 336 -8.37 2.19 13.67
CA PRO A 336 -7.39 2.65 12.69
C PRO A 336 -6.12 1.80 12.78
N SER A 337 -5.49 1.60 11.62
CA SER A 337 -4.13 1.07 11.51
C SER A 337 -3.11 2.10 12.03
N ASP A 338 -1.99 1.61 12.55
CA ASP A 338 -0.87 2.49 12.92
C ASP A 338 -0.34 3.22 11.68
N ALA A 339 0.05 4.47 11.87
CA ALA A 339 0.51 5.35 10.80
C ALA A 339 2.02 5.56 10.90
N TYR A 340 2.64 5.86 9.76
CA TYR A 340 4.02 6.36 9.73
C TYR A 340 4.02 7.85 9.41
N ARG A 341 4.84 8.62 10.12
CA ARG A 341 5.16 10.00 9.77
C ARG A 341 6.00 10.02 8.50
N ARG A 342 5.32 9.94 7.36
CA ARG A 342 5.92 9.93 6.03
C ARG A 342 5.78 11.30 5.38
N ARG A 343 6.88 11.77 4.80
CA ARG A 343 6.87 12.86 3.82
C ARG A 343 6.66 12.25 2.44
N GLY A 344 5.87 12.91 1.60
CA GLY A 344 5.44 12.34 0.32
C GLY A 344 6.53 12.51 -0.71
N GLY A 345 6.80 11.45 -1.48
CA GLY A 345 7.48 11.62 -2.76
C GLY A 345 6.52 12.27 -3.75
N GLY A 346 6.90 13.42 -4.31
CA GLY A 346 6.21 14.02 -5.46
C GLY A 346 5.49 15.34 -5.23
N ARG A 347 6.23 16.41 -4.94
CA ARG A 347 5.96 17.72 -5.58
C ARG A 347 7.22 18.19 -6.30
N GLY A 348 7.72 17.34 -7.19
CA GLY A 348 8.75 17.69 -8.16
C GLY A 348 8.12 17.96 -9.53
N GLY A 349 7.18 18.90 -9.63
CA GLY A 349 6.58 19.26 -10.91
C GLY A 349 5.34 20.13 -10.77
N PHE A 350 5.26 21.20 -11.56
CA PHE A 350 4.04 21.98 -11.74
C PHE A 350 3.07 21.15 -12.60
N GLY A 351 2.00 20.63 -12.02
CA GLY A 351 0.98 19.85 -12.74
C GLY A 351 0.28 18.84 -11.83
N GLY A 352 -0.97 18.49 -12.14
CA GLY A 352 -1.55 17.25 -11.60
C GLY A 352 -0.78 16.05 -12.18
N GLY A 353 -0.68 14.95 -11.45
CA GLY A 353 -0.09 13.73 -11.99
C GLY A 353 -0.81 13.35 -13.29
N SER A 354 -0.04 13.02 -14.33
CA SER A 354 -0.61 12.50 -15.58
C SER A 354 -1.29 11.14 -15.28
N PRO A 355 -2.37 10.74 -16.00
CA PRO A 355 -3.11 9.50 -15.72
C PRO A 355 -2.26 8.22 -15.70
N ASP A 356 -1.08 8.28 -16.31
CA ASP A 356 -0.07 7.23 -16.37
C ASP A 356 0.95 7.26 -15.23
N GLN A 357 0.99 8.28 -14.36
CA GLN A 357 1.90 8.28 -13.22
C GLN A 357 1.47 7.28 -12.14
N PRO A 358 2.42 6.59 -11.48
CA PRO A 358 2.12 5.75 -10.34
C PRO A 358 1.34 6.52 -9.26
N GLN A 359 0.23 5.95 -8.81
CA GLN A 359 -0.53 6.47 -7.69
C GLN A 359 0.06 5.89 -6.41
N TYR A 360 0.74 6.73 -5.63
CA TYR A 360 1.28 6.32 -4.34
C TYR A 360 0.26 6.53 -3.23
N SER A 361 0.26 5.64 -2.24
CA SER A 361 -0.59 5.78 -1.05
C SER A 361 -0.30 7.13 -0.39
N PRO A 362 -1.33 7.94 -0.12
CA PRO A 362 -1.12 9.27 0.39
C PRO A 362 -0.67 9.24 1.85
N ASN A 363 0.18 10.19 2.26
CA ASN A 363 0.59 10.26 3.66
C ASN A 363 -0.55 10.70 4.57
N GLY A 364 -0.54 10.13 5.76
CA GLY A 364 -1.47 10.48 6.81
C GLY A 364 -1.80 9.31 7.72
N ALA A 365 -2.55 9.60 8.77
CA ALA A 365 -3.33 8.61 9.48
C ALA A 365 -4.70 8.48 8.80
N VAL A 366 -5.16 7.25 8.60
CA VAL A 366 -6.43 6.93 7.94
C VAL A 366 -7.43 6.45 8.99
N PHE A 367 -8.64 6.99 8.91
CA PHE A 367 -9.74 6.68 9.81
C PHE A 367 -10.94 6.28 8.97
N ASP A 368 -11.32 5.01 9.07
CA ASP A 368 -12.52 4.49 8.45
C ASP A 368 -13.66 4.47 9.47
N TYR A 369 -14.85 4.89 9.04
CA TYR A 369 -16.05 4.83 9.86
C TYR A 369 -17.27 4.45 9.02
N MET A 370 -18.21 3.78 9.66
CA MET A 370 -19.44 3.33 9.04
C MET A 370 -20.65 4.05 9.65
N LEU A 371 -21.54 4.52 8.79
CA LEU A 371 -22.80 5.17 9.17
C LEU A 371 -23.97 4.33 8.66
N THR A 372 -24.87 3.93 9.55
CA THR A 372 -26.07 3.14 9.20
C THR A 372 -27.19 4.01 8.63
N THR A 373 -27.20 5.30 8.96
CA THR A 373 -28.07 6.35 8.41
C THR A 373 -27.26 7.60 8.12
N ASP A 374 -27.85 8.56 7.42
CA ASP A 374 -27.22 9.88 7.27
C ASP A 374 -27.08 10.56 8.64
N ALA A 375 -25.93 11.17 8.90
CA ALA A 375 -25.61 11.87 10.13
C ALA A 375 -25.91 13.37 10.02
N SER A 376 -26.60 13.93 11.01
CA SER A 376 -26.92 15.37 11.08
C SER A 376 -25.74 16.19 11.59
N SER A 377 -24.93 15.60 12.47
CA SER A 377 -23.73 16.16 13.05
C SER A 377 -22.64 15.10 13.08
N LEU A 378 -21.44 15.47 12.61
CA LEU A 378 -20.32 14.57 12.47
C LEU A 378 -19.03 15.32 12.79
N GLN A 379 -18.28 14.81 13.76
CA GLN A 379 -17.02 15.38 14.22
C GLN A 379 -15.99 14.28 14.45
N LEU A 380 -14.76 14.50 13.97
CA LEU A 380 -13.60 13.69 14.31
C LEU A 380 -12.57 14.56 15.02
N GLU A 381 -12.21 14.18 16.23
CA GLU A 381 -11.15 14.81 17.00
C GLU A 381 -9.95 13.88 17.06
N ILE A 382 -8.77 14.44 16.85
CA ILE A 382 -7.51 13.79 17.12
C ILE A 382 -7.02 14.32 18.45
N LEU A 383 -6.67 13.40 19.35
CA LEU A 383 -6.16 13.71 20.67
C LEU A 383 -4.78 13.12 20.86
N ASP A 384 -3.97 13.78 21.68
CA ASP A 384 -2.69 13.25 22.13
C ASP A 384 -2.86 12.25 23.29
N VAL A 385 -1.74 11.76 23.82
CA VAL A 385 -1.71 10.82 24.95
C VAL A 385 -2.29 11.41 26.24
N SER A 386 -2.28 12.74 26.40
CA SER A 386 -2.84 13.43 27.57
C SER A 386 -4.37 13.64 27.46
N GLY A 387 -4.93 13.43 26.26
CA GLY A 387 -6.32 13.68 25.95
C GLY A 387 -6.59 15.12 25.49
N GLU A 388 -5.54 15.90 25.19
CA GLU A 388 -5.68 17.23 24.60
C GLU A 388 -6.01 17.11 23.11
N VAL A 389 -6.88 17.99 22.63
CA VAL A 389 -7.30 18.00 21.22
C VAL A 389 -6.21 18.63 20.35
N VAL A 390 -5.56 17.79 19.55
CA VAL A 390 -4.57 18.18 18.53
C VAL A 390 -5.26 18.80 17.32
N ARG A 391 -6.39 18.21 16.89
CA ARG A 391 -7.15 18.70 15.74
C ARG A 391 -8.60 18.27 15.77
N THR A 392 -9.45 19.10 15.21
CA THR A 392 -10.88 18.82 15.05
C THR A 392 -11.29 18.96 13.59
N PHE A 393 -12.06 18.00 13.11
CA PHE A 393 -12.70 18.00 11.80
C PHE A 393 -14.21 17.88 11.98
N GLN A 394 -14.97 18.63 11.18
CA GLN A 394 -16.44 18.62 11.21
C GLN A 394 -16.99 18.53 9.79
N ALA A 395 -18.17 17.93 9.62
CA ALA A 395 -18.90 17.96 8.36
C ALA A 395 -19.73 19.26 8.25
N SER A 396 -19.29 20.22 7.42
CA SER A 396 -20.11 21.38 7.00
C SER A 396 -19.88 21.73 5.51
N GLY A 397 -20.95 22.14 4.80
CA GLY A 397 -21.14 22.12 3.32
C GLY A 397 -20.10 22.77 2.37
N ALA A 398 -20.23 22.43 1.06
CA ALA A 398 -19.47 22.70 -0.22
C ALA A 398 -18.02 23.29 -0.19
N GLY A 399 -16.95 22.79 -0.84
CA GLY A 399 -16.54 21.59 -1.58
C GLY A 399 -14.99 21.51 -1.55
N THR A 400 -14.34 20.50 -2.12
CA THR A 400 -12.92 20.61 -2.52
C THR A 400 -12.90 21.46 -3.79
N SER A 401 -12.23 22.61 -3.79
CA SER A 401 -12.06 23.40 -5.00
C SER A 401 -10.75 23.00 -5.67
N THR A 402 -10.84 22.45 -6.88
CA THR A 402 -9.68 22.36 -7.75
C THR A 402 -9.54 23.70 -8.44
N GLN A 403 -8.57 24.50 -8.04
CA GLN A 403 -8.22 25.71 -8.79
C GLN A 403 -7.20 25.31 -9.85
N THR A 404 -7.63 25.35 -11.11
CA THR A 404 -6.72 25.34 -12.26
C THR A 404 -6.19 26.76 -12.50
N GLY A 405 -4.88 26.92 -12.39
CA GLY A 405 -4.16 28.15 -12.73
C GLY A 405 -3.23 27.93 -13.92
N GLN A 406 -2.88 29.02 -14.61
CA GLN A 406 -1.85 29.04 -15.66
C GLN A 406 -0.66 29.84 -15.15
N GLU A 407 0.53 29.24 -15.16
CA GLU A 407 1.81 29.91 -14.92
C GLU A 407 2.74 29.69 -16.14
N MET A 408 3.91 30.32 -16.14
CA MET A 408 4.93 30.28 -17.21
C MET A 408 5.36 28.86 -17.67
N ARG A 409 5.01 27.81 -16.91
CA ARG A 409 5.34 26.39 -17.19
C ARG A 409 4.13 25.50 -17.48
N GLY A 410 2.96 26.07 -17.76
CA GLY A 410 1.75 25.35 -18.15
C GLY A 410 0.65 25.40 -17.11
N GLN A 411 -0.41 24.62 -17.38
CA GLN A 411 -1.61 24.58 -16.54
C GLN A 411 -1.33 23.73 -15.30
N PHE A 412 -1.53 24.28 -14.12
CA PHE A 412 -1.38 23.56 -12.85
C PHE A 412 -2.73 23.49 -12.14
N ALA A 413 -3.03 22.35 -11.53
CA ALA A 413 -4.18 22.19 -10.66
C ALA A 413 -3.71 22.23 -9.20
N ARG A 414 -4.17 23.22 -8.42
CA ARG A 414 -4.02 23.24 -6.97
C ARG A 414 -5.34 22.82 -6.35
N THR A 415 -5.33 21.67 -5.68
CA THR A 415 -6.43 21.29 -4.79
C THR A 415 -6.38 22.18 -3.56
N SER A 416 -7.44 22.95 -3.38
CA SER A 416 -7.62 23.91 -2.31
C SER A 416 -8.93 23.60 -1.60
N GLY A 417 -8.85 23.23 -0.32
CA GLY A 417 -10.01 22.92 0.52
C GLY A 417 -9.58 22.16 1.78
N GLN A 418 -10.42 22.15 2.81
CA GLN A 418 -10.27 21.20 3.92
C GLN A 418 -10.73 19.81 3.48
N ALA A 419 -10.05 18.76 3.96
CA ALA A 419 -10.52 17.39 3.82
C ALA A 419 -11.92 17.27 4.45
N ARG A 420 -12.84 16.58 3.77
CA ARG A 420 -14.23 16.49 4.19
C ARG A 420 -14.53 15.09 4.69
N MET A 421 -15.28 15.05 5.77
CA MET A 421 -15.91 13.83 6.25
C MET A 421 -17.22 13.61 5.49
N GLY A 422 -17.45 12.40 5.00
CA GLY A 422 -18.72 12.00 4.43
C GLY A 422 -19.72 11.72 5.55
N ASN A 423 -20.93 12.27 5.43
CA ASN A 423 -21.97 12.15 6.45
C ASN A 423 -23.20 11.37 5.98
N GLY A 424 -23.17 10.79 4.77
CA GLY A 424 -24.25 9.92 4.28
C GLY A 424 -24.14 8.50 4.83
N ARG A 425 -25.18 7.69 4.70
CA ARG A 425 -25.13 6.26 4.99
C ARG A 425 -24.04 5.56 4.15
N GLY A 426 -23.25 4.70 4.78
CA GLY A 426 -22.19 3.92 4.12
C GLY A 426 -20.88 3.90 4.89
N ILE A 427 -19.84 3.35 4.27
CA ILE A 427 -18.46 3.38 4.77
C ILE A 427 -17.77 4.62 4.22
N HIS A 428 -17.03 5.32 5.08
CA HIS A 428 -16.28 6.52 4.74
C HIS A 428 -14.85 6.39 5.22
N ARG A 429 -13.94 6.88 4.38
CA ARG A 429 -12.51 6.99 4.70
C ARG A 429 -12.13 8.46 4.86
N PHE A 430 -11.56 8.81 6.01
CA PHE A 430 -11.00 10.13 6.26
C PHE A 430 -9.50 10.04 6.51
N ARG A 431 -8.72 10.98 5.94
CA ARG A 431 -7.27 11.03 6.11
C ARG A 431 -6.86 12.32 6.81
N TRP A 432 -6.16 12.18 7.93
CA TRP A 432 -5.46 13.29 8.56
C TRP A 432 -4.03 13.37 8.04
N ASP A 433 -3.62 14.54 7.56
CA ASP A 433 -2.26 14.83 7.07
C ASP A 433 -1.20 14.96 8.18
N LEU A 434 -1.52 14.53 9.41
CA LEU A 434 -0.65 14.58 10.58
C LEU A 434 -0.24 16.00 11.00
N SER A 435 -0.88 17.05 10.49
CA SER A 435 -0.55 18.43 10.86
C SER A 435 -1.47 18.98 11.95
N VAL A 436 -0.96 19.87 12.80
CA VAL A 436 -1.79 20.76 13.63
C VAL A 436 -2.42 21.87 12.77
N ARG A 437 -3.21 22.77 13.37
CA ARG A 437 -3.77 23.92 12.63
C ARG A 437 -2.65 24.91 12.26
N GLY A 438 -2.47 25.16 10.97
CA GLY A 438 -1.52 26.15 10.46
C GLY A 438 -2.11 27.57 10.34
N PRO A 439 -1.33 28.57 9.87
CA PRO A 439 -1.68 29.99 9.92
C PRO A 439 -2.97 30.35 9.17
N ASN A 440 -3.25 29.65 8.06
CA ASN A 440 -4.44 29.85 7.24
C ASN A 440 -5.52 28.78 7.49
N GLY A 441 -5.51 28.15 8.67
CA GLY A 441 -6.38 27.01 9.01
C GLY A 441 -6.05 25.73 8.22
N ARG A 442 -4.88 25.65 7.58
CA ARG A 442 -4.39 24.53 6.76
C ARG A 442 -2.92 24.25 7.07
N GLY A 443 -2.54 22.96 7.14
CA GLY A 443 -1.14 22.49 7.10
C GLY A 443 -0.17 23.12 8.10
N GLY A 444 -0.40 22.91 9.41
CA GLY A 444 0.54 23.27 10.49
C GLY A 444 1.76 22.34 10.58
N PRO A 445 2.63 22.51 11.58
CA PRO A 445 3.68 21.55 11.91
C PRO A 445 3.13 20.13 12.00
N THR A 446 3.90 19.18 11.45
CA THR A 446 3.56 17.77 11.54
C THR A 446 3.81 17.28 12.96
N VAL A 447 2.85 16.56 13.54
CA VAL A 447 2.93 16.05 14.90
C VAL A 447 4.02 14.99 15.07
N VAL A 448 4.54 14.87 16.28
CA VAL A 448 5.68 13.99 16.61
C VAL A 448 5.21 12.54 16.71
N PRO A 449 6.00 11.55 16.26
CA PRO A 449 5.72 10.14 16.51
C PRO A 449 5.42 9.85 17.99
N GLY A 450 4.40 9.02 18.23
CA GLY A 450 3.89 8.67 19.56
C GLY A 450 2.45 8.16 19.51
N SER A 451 1.85 7.97 20.68
CA SER A 451 0.48 7.49 20.83
C SER A 451 -0.56 8.60 20.66
N TYR A 452 -1.57 8.35 19.84
CA TYR A 452 -2.70 9.27 19.61
C TYR A 452 -4.04 8.54 19.74
N GLN A 453 -5.11 9.33 19.85
CA GLN A 453 -6.48 8.84 19.85
C GLN A 453 -7.30 9.56 18.78
N ALA A 454 -8.22 8.83 18.16
CA ALA A 454 -9.24 9.36 17.28
C ALA A 454 -10.60 9.21 17.96
N ARG A 455 -11.30 10.32 18.18
CA ARG A 455 -12.66 10.37 18.74
C ARG A 455 -13.64 10.81 17.67
N LEU A 456 -14.49 9.89 17.24
CA LEU A 456 -15.60 10.16 16.33
C LEU A 456 -16.87 10.44 17.15
N THR A 457 -17.50 11.59 16.95
CA THR A 457 -18.80 11.95 17.51
C THR A 457 -19.83 12.07 16.39
N VAL A 458 -20.89 11.27 16.46
CA VAL A 458 -21.99 11.24 15.48
C VAL A 458 -23.30 11.43 16.23
N ASP A 459 -24.01 12.52 15.96
CA ASP A 459 -25.32 12.82 16.58
C ASP A 459 -25.33 12.67 18.11
N GLY A 460 -24.26 13.13 18.75
CA GLY A 460 -24.04 13.09 20.19
C GLY A 460 -23.47 11.79 20.75
N GLN A 461 -23.28 10.75 19.93
CA GLN A 461 -22.64 9.49 20.33
C GLN A 461 -21.16 9.51 19.97
N SER A 462 -20.29 9.25 20.95
CA SER A 462 -18.84 9.29 20.76
C SER A 462 -18.19 7.90 20.85
N GLN A 463 -17.23 7.63 19.98
CA GLN A 463 -16.35 6.46 20.03
C GLN A 463 -14.91 6.91 19.91
N THR A 464 -14.04 6.32 20.73
CA THR A 464 -12.61 6.60 20.72
C THR A 464 -11.83 5.34 20.38
N ARG A 465 -10.78 5.49 19.56
CA ARG A 465 -9.82 4.44 19.21
C ARG A 465 -8.40 5.00 19.29
N SER A 466 -7.46 4.21 19.79
CA SER A 466 -6.04 4.58 19.84
C SER A 466 -5.32 4.13 18.59
N PHE A 467 -4.23 4.81 18.23
CA PHE A 467 -3.29 4.37 17.19
C PHE A 467 -1.89 4.91 17.48
N GLU A 468 -0.88 4.23 16.95
CA GLU A 468 0.50 4.69 17.02
C GLU A 468 0.90 5.45 15.76
N LEU A 469 1.60 6.58 15.94
CA LEU A 469 2.32 7.26 14.88
C LEU A 469 3.81 6.92 15.01
N MET A 470 4.34 6.17 14.06
CA MET A 470 5.74 5.74 14.04
C MET A 470 6.62 6.67 13.21
N ILE A 471 7.91 6.73 13.54
CA ILE A 471 8.92 7.34 12.68
C ILE A 471 9.05 6.52 11.38
N ASP A 472 9.23 7.18 10.23
CA ASP A 472 9.57 6.50 8.98
C ASP A 472 10.94 5.79 9.17
N PRO A 473 11.02 4.45 9.03
CA PRO A 473 12.26 3.74 9.32
C PRO A 473 13.40 4.07 8.32
N ARG A 474 13.12 4.65 7.14
CA ARG A 474 14.17 5.20 6.26
C ARG A 474 14.78 6.46 6.86
N VAL A 475 13.94 7.33 7.42
CA VAL A 475 14.36 8.57 8.09
C VAL A 475 15.14 8.23 9.36
N ALA A 476 14.69 7.24 10.12
CA ALA A 476 15.43 6.72 11.27
C ALA A 476 16.78 6.11 10.86
N ALA A 477 16.82 5.34 9.77
CA ALA A 477 18.07 4.78 9.23
C ALA A 477 19.05 5.86 8.74
N ASP A 478 18.56 7.03 8.34
CA ASP A 478 19.36 8.21 7.97
C ASP A 478 19.79 9.06 9.19
N GLY A 479 19.52 8.58 10.41
CA GLY A 479 20.03 9.16 11.65
C GLY A 479 19.14 10.22 12.30
N VAL A 480 17.93 10.47 11.80
CA VAL A 480 16.97 11.38 12.44
C VAL A 480 16.32 10.69 13.65
N THR A 481 16.33 11.37 14.79
CA THR A 481 15.80 10.84 16.06
C THR A 481 14.42 11.40 16.41
N GLN A 482 13.74 10.80 17.40
CA GLN A 482 12.49 11.34 17.93
C GLN A 482 12.68 12.73 18.57
N GLU A 483 13.84 12.98 19.19
CA GLU A 483 14.21 14.26 19.77
C GLU A 483 14.35 15.35 18.69
N ASP A 484 14.93 15.00 17.54
CA ASP A 484 15.03 15.93 16.40
C ASP A 484 13.66 16.32 15.86
N LEU A 485 12.73 15.35 15.77
CA LEU A 485 11.36 15.59 15.33
C LEU A 485 10.56 16.41 16.34
N GLN A 486 10.81 16.22 17.63
CA GLN A 486 10.23 17.05 18.70
C GLN A 486 10.72 18.48 18.58
N ALA A 487 12.04 18.71 18.49
CA ALA A 487 12.61 20.04 18.32
C ALA A 487 12.09 20.74 17.05
N GLN A 488 11.91 19.99 15.96
CA GLN A 488 11.33 20.52 14.72
C GLN A 488 9.86 20.91 14.86
N PHE A 489 9.08 20.14 15.63
CA PHE A 489 7.69 20.45 15.92
C PHE A 489 7.57 21.71 16.79
N ASP A 490 8.37 21.79 17.85
CA ASP A 490 8.38 22.93 18.79
C ASP A 490 8.78 24.23 18.08
N LEU A 491 9.89 24.22 17.33
CA LEU A 491 10.28 25.35 16.49
C LEU A 491 9.18 25.71 15.48
N GLY A 492 8.49 24.72 14.92
CA GLY A 492 7.35 24.93 14.06
C GLY A 492 6.22 25.70 14.74
N LEU A 493 5.89 25.35 15.98
CA LEU A 493 4.87 26.05 16.78
C LEU A 493 5.28 27.48 17.13
N GLU A 494 6.56 27.71 17.47
CA GLU A 494 7.09 29.05 17.74
C GLU A 494 7.00 29.95 16.49
N ILE A 495 7.38 29.44 15.32
CA ILE A 495 7.24 30.20 14.07
C ILE A 495 5.75 30.45 13.76
N LEU A 496 4.85 29.50 14.02
CA LEU A 496 3.41 29.73 13.87
C LEU A 496 2.90 30.87 14.76
N ALA A 497 3.35 30.91 16.02
CA ALA A 497 3.01 32.00 16.93
C ALA A 497 3.50 33.35 16.40
N ALA A 498 4.72 33.40 15.85
CA ALA A 498 5.26 34.62 15.22
C ALA A 498 4.45 35.04 13.98
N ILE A 499 3.95 34.10 13.16
CA ILE A 499 3.07 34.41 12.01
C ILE A 499 1.74 34.98 12.50
N ALA A 500 1.15 34.40 13.55
CA ALA A 500 -0.10 34.87 14.13
C ALA A 500 0.06 36.29 14.70
N ASP A 501 1.15 36.55 15.45
CA ASP A 501 1.47 37.85 16.01
C ASP A 501 1.72 38.91 14.92
N ALA A 502 2.43 38.55 13.85
CA ALA A 502 2.60 39.43 12.69
C ALA A 502 1.27 39.77 12.01
N SER A 503 0.38 38.77 11.87
CA SER A 503 -0.93 38.95 11.24
C SER A 503 -1.84 39.86 12.08
N GLU A 504 -1.89 39.65 13.40
CA GLU A 504 -2.63 40.52 14.33
C GLU A 504 -2.09 41.95 14.33
N THR A 505 -0.75 42.10 14.28
CA THR A 505 -0.09 43.40 14.19
C THR A 505 -0.46 44.15 12.91
N ILE A 506 -0.48 43.46 11.77
CA ILE A 506 -0.89 44.03 10.48
C ILE A 506 -2.37 44.43 10.50
N GLU A 507 -3.24 43.64 11.14
CA GLU A 507 -4.66 43.98 11.29
C GLU A 507 -4.84 45.26 12.13
N LYS A 508 -4.16 45.34 13.28
CA LYS A 508 -4.15 46.55 14.13
C LYS A 508 -3.62 47.76 13.39
N LEU A 509 -2.55 47.59 12.61
CA LEU A 509 -1.97 48.64 11.77
C LEU A 509 -2.97 49.16 10.75
N GLY A 510 -3.64 48.27 10.01
CA GLY A 510 -4.69 48.65 9.07
C GLY A 510 -5.83 49.41 9.74
N GLY A 511 -6.23 49.00 10.95
CA GLY A 511 -7.21 49.72 11.75
C GLY A 511 -6.73 51.10 12.24
N ALA A 512 -5.44 51.26 12.53
CA ALA A 512 -4.85 52.55 12.90
C ALA A 512 -4.76 53.50 11.70
N MET A 513 -4.31 53.01 10.55
CA MET A 513 -4.25 53.78 9.30
C MET A 513 -5.63 54.24 8.85
N ALA A 514 -6.69 53.45 9.08
CA ALA A 514 -8.07 53.87 8.76
C ALA A 514 -8.60 55.00 9.66
N ARG A 515 -7.96 55.28 10.80
CA ARG A 515 -8.40 56.30 11.78
C ARG A 515 -7.50 57.52 11.85
N VAL A 516 -6.28 57.45 11.31
CA VAL A 516 -5.32 58.55 11.37
C VAL A 516 -5.76 59.72 10.49
N ALA A 517 -5.41 60.94 10.88
CA ALA A 517 -5.68 62.14 10.07
C ALA A 517 -4.75 62.18 8.84
N GLU A 518 -5.35 62.46 7.67
CA GLU A 518 -4.65 62.54 6.39
C GLU A 518 -3.58 63.66 6.38
N GLY A 519 -2.39 63.35 5.91
CA GLY A 519 -1.22 64.22 5.87
C GLY A 519 -0.54 64.44 7.23
N SER A 520 -0.83 63.62 8.24
CA SER A 520 -0.21 63.74 9.56
C SER A 520 1.14 63.01 9.65
N SER A 521 2.03 63.49 10.53
CA SER A 521 3.29 62.80 10.81
C SER A 521 3.13 61.43 11.49
N VAL A 522 1.91 61.10 11.95
CA VAL A 522 1.57 59.77 12.46
C VAL A 522 1.26 58.83 11.30
N GLU A 523 0.57 59.32 10.26
CA GLU A 523 0.29 58.55 9.04
C GLU A 523 1.59 58.10 8.36
N ASP A 524 2.55 59.01 8.13
CA ASP A 524 3.86 58.70 7.56
C ASP A 524 4.57 57.56 8.33
N GLN A 525 4.49 57.58 9.67
CA GLN A 525 5.12 56.56 10.51
C GLN A 525 4.37 55.23 10.49
N LEU A 526 3.05 55.23 10.30
CA LEU A 526 2.27 54.01 10.10
C LEU A 526 2.58 53.40 8.73
N GLU A 527 2.74 54.21 7.68
CA GLU A 527 3.16 53.75 6.35
C GLU A 527 4.57 53.13 6.35
N GLU A 528 5.50 53.71 7.12
CA GLU A 528 6.83 53.10 7.34
C GLU A 528 6.73 51.71 7.98
N ILE A 529 5.86 51.54 8.98
CA ILE A 529 5.62 50.23 9.59
C ILE A 529 4.98 49.28 8.57
N GLN A 530 4.02 49.75 7.78
CA GLN A 530 3.35 48.94 6.77
C GLN A 530 4.35 48.43 5.74
N THR A 531 5.23 49.29 5.24
CA THR A 531 6.25 48.97 4.25
C THR A 531 7.28 47.98 4.79
N ALA A 532 7.57 48.00 6.10
CA ALA A 532 8.47 47.05 6.74
C ALA A 532 7.83 45.66 7.00
N LEU A 533 6.52 45.62 7.27
CA LEU A 533 5.80 44.40 7.62
C LEU A 533 5.21 43.66 6.41
N VAL A 534 4.66 44.40 5.43
CA VAL A 534 3.81 43.88 4.35
C VAL A 534 4.50 44.01 3.00
N THR A 535 4.64 42.90 2.29
CA THR A 535 5.18 42.89 0.93
C THR A 535 4.18 43.47 -0.06
N ASP A 536 4.55 44.56 -0.75
CA ASP A 536 3.74 45.09 -1.85
C ASP A 536 3.93 44.27 -3.13
N ARG A 537 2.89 43.52 -3.47
CA ARG A 537 2.86 42.63 -4.64
C ARG A 537 2.41 43.32 -5.93
N SER A 538 2.04 44.60 -5.88
CA SER A 538 1.67 45.38 -7.06
C SER A 538 2.87 45.87 -7.86
N ILE A 539 4.04 45.99 -7.22
CA ILE A 539 5.25 46.59 -7.81
C ILE A 539 5.93 45.67 -8.81
N SER A 540 5.99 44.37 -8.52
CA SER A 540 6.76 43.40 -9.30
C SER A 540 6.16 42.00 -9.16
N SER A 541 6.40 41.14 -10.15
CA SER A 541 6.12 39.70 -10.03
C SER A 541 7.01 39.00 -8.99
N TYR A 542 8.12 39.63 -8.60
CA TYR A 542 9.05 39.18 -7.55
C TYR A 542 9.39 40.35 -6.63
N PRO A 543 8.44 40.82 -5.80
CA PRO A 543 8.70 41.89 -4.85
C PRO A 543 9.66 41.42 -3.75
N GLN A 544 10.38 42.34 -3.12
CA GLN A 544 11.23 42.00 -1.97
C GLN A 544 10.34 41.51 -0.82
N PRO A 545 10.56 40.30 -0.27
CA PRO A 545 9.76 39.80 0.85
C PRO A 545 10.05 40.58 2.13
N MET A 546 9.00 41.17 2.70
CA MET A 546 9.03 41.91 3.97
C MET A 546 8.84 40.97 5.17
N LEU A 547 8.80 41.52 6.39
CA LEU A 547 8.91 40.74 7.62
C LEU A 547 7.91 39.57 7.71
N ALA A 548 6.63 39.79 7.40
CA ALA A 548 5.62 38.73 7.47
C ALA A 548 5.88 37.59 6.46
N ASP A 549 6.36 37.92 5.26
CA ASP A 549 6.75 36.92 4.26
C ASP A 549 8.06 36.20 4.66
N GLN A 550 8.98 36.87 5.35
CA GLN A 550 10.22 36.27 5.87
C GLN A 550 9.94 35.23 6.98
N ILE A 551 9.03 35.53 7.92
CA ILE A 551 8.59 34.57 8.95
C ILE A 551 7.89 33.38 8.27
N SER A 552 7.00 33.65 7.30
CA SER A 552 6.34 32.59 6.52
C SER A 552 7.32 31.76 5.70
N TYR A 553 8.39 32.37 5.19
CA TYR A 553 9.45 31.69 4.46
C TYR A 553 10.26 30.76 5.37
N LEU A 554 10.60 31.20 6.59
CA LEU A 554 11.27 30.35 7.58
C LEU A 554 10.42 29.11 7.85
N TYR A 555 9.13 29.27 8.16
CA TYR A 555 8.19 28.18 8.35
C TYR A 555 8.20 27.17 7.19
N GLY A 556 8.06 27.67 5.96
CA GLY A 556 7.99 26.85 4.76
C GLY A 556 9.28 26.07 4.45
N ASN A 557 10.42 26.44 5.03
CA ASN A 557 11.69 25.72 4.87
C ASN A 557 11.96 24.76 6.02
N THR A 558 11.57 25.12 7.26
CA THR A 558 11.69 24.22 8.43
C THR A 558 10.84 22.97 8.29
N GLN A 559 9.72 23.03 7.55
CA GLN A 559 8.74 21.95 7.45
C GLN A 559 8.87 21.07 6.19
N ARG A 560 9.96 21.15 5.41
CA ARG A 560 10.07 20.43 4.11
C ARG A 560 10.47 18.95 4.21
N ALA A 561 11.33 18.63 5.16
CA ALA A 561 11.82 17.28 5.42
C ALA A 561 11.65 16.97 6.90
N ASP A 562 11.70 15.70 7.26
CA ASP A 562 11.90 15.30 8.65
C ASP A 562 13.41 15.35 8.93
N GLN A 563 13.82 16.24 9.83
CA GLN A 563 15.23 16.55 10.05
C GLN A 563 15.45 17.17 11.43
N LYS A 564 16.71 17.14 11.87
CA LYS A 564 17.21 18.02 12.93
C LYS A 564 17.14 19.48 12.49
N PRO A 565 16.50 20.38 13.25
CA PRO A 565 16.53 21.82 12.95
C PRO A 565 17.96 22.38 13.06
N ALA A 566 18.35 23.21 12.09
CA ALA A 566 19.66 23.85 12.10
C ALA A 566 19.68 25.04 13.08
N ALA A 567 20.87 25.35 13.64
CA ALA A 567 21.06 26.50 14.53
C ALA A 567 20.59 27.82 13.89
N ASP A 568 20.93 28.03 12.61
CA ASP A 568 20.53 29.20 11.83
C ASP A 568 19.01 29.42 11.76
N MET A 569 18.20 28.35 11.90
CA MET A 569 16.73 28.50 11.91
C MET A 569 16.25 29.17 13.20
N TYR A 570 16.85 28.83 14.35
CA TYR A 570 16.54 29.45 15.65
C TYR A 570 17.05 30.89 15.68
N GLU A 571 18.30 31.11 15.26
CA GLU A 571 18.89 32.46 15.21
C GLU A 571 18.07 33.38 14.29
N ARG A 572 17.63 32.87 13.14
CA ARG A 572 16.78 33.65 12.23
C ARG A 572 15.41 33.96 12.82
N LEU A 573 14.79 33.01 13.54
CA LEU A 573 13.52 33.27 14.22
C LEU A 573 13.67 34.39 15.25
N GLU A 574 14.72 34.34 16.07
CA GLU A 574 15.00 35.35 17.10
C GLU A 574 15.14 36.76 16.50
N VAL A 575 15.88 36.89 15.40
CA VAL A 575 16.00 38.16 14.66
C VAL A 575 14.63 38.66 14.19
N LEU A 576 13.84 37.80 13.55
CA LEU A 576 12.54 38.19 12.97
C LEU A 576 11.52 38.57 14.05
N VAL A 577 11.47 37.83 15.17
CA VAL A 577 10.59 38.13 16.31
C VAL A 577 11.00 39.43 16.98
N THR A 578 12.32 39.68 17.11
CA THR A 578 12.82 40.94 17.67
C THR A 578 12.45 42.14 16.79
N GLU A 579 12.61 42.03 15.48
CA GLU A 579 12.18 43.07 14.52
C GLU A 579 10.66 43.31 14.61
N LEU A 580 9.86 42.25 14.68
CA LEU A 580 8.40 42.34 14.80
C LEU A 580 7.99 43.09 16.07
N GLU A 581 8.61 42.74 17.20
CA GLU A 581 8.33 43.36 18.49
C GLU A 581 8.68 44.86 18.53
N GLN A 582 9.77 45.27 17.85
CA GLN A 582 10.10 46.69 17.70
C GLN A 582 9.01 47.46 16.92
N HIS A 583 8.50 46.88 15.83
CA HIS A 583 7.40 47.46 15.06
C HIS A 583 6.10 47.51 15.86
N LYS A 584 5.79 46.47 16.65
CA LYS A 584 4.63 46.43 17.54
C LYS A 584 4.67 47.54 18.58
N GLN A 585 5.78 47.70 19.28
CA GLN A 585 5.94 48.77 20.28
C GLN A 585 5.89 50.17 19.66
N ARG A 586 6.34 50.33 18.42
CA ARG A 586 6.16 51.58 17.67
C ARG A 586 4.70 51.82 17.34
N LEU A 587 3.99 50.81 16.81
CA LEU A 587 2.57 50.89 16.49
C LEU A 587 1.72 51.23 17.72
N GLU A 588 1.95 50.57 18.86
CA GLU A 588 1.20 50.83 20.09
C GLU A 588 1.35 52.27 20.60
N ARG A 589 2.57 52.83 20.49
CA ARG A 589 2.81 54.24 20.84
C ARG A 589 2.05 55.19 19.92
N LEU A 590 2.04 54.93 18.61
CA LEU A 590 1.31 55.75 17.64
C LEU A 590 -0.20 55.65 17.83
N MET A 591 -0.71 54.46 18.10
CA MET A 591 -2.14 54.25 18.34
C MET A 591 -2.66 55.05 19.54
N ARG A 592 -1.88 55.18 20.62
CA ARG A 592 -2.25 56.03 21.77
C ARG A 592 -2.44 57.49 21.35
N THR A 593 -1.54 58.01 20.51
CA THR A 593 -1.63 59.38 19.96
C THR A 593 -2.87 59.60 19.10
N ILE A 594 -3.35 58.56 18.39
CA ILE A 594 -4.56 58.62 17.55
C ILE A 594 -5.84 58.64 18.40
N THR A 595 -5.82 58.00 19.58
CA THR A 595 -6.98 58.00 20.50
C THR A 595 -7.06 59.22 21.41
N ASP A 596 -5.93 59.88 21.69
CA ASP A 596 -5.86 61.03 22.62
C ASP A 596 -5.99 62.40 21.94
N GLY A 597 -6.04 62.44 20.61
CA GLY A 597 -6.28 63.64 19.78
C GLY A 597 -7.61 63.55 19.05
#